data_AF-A0A7J4ZYI1-F1
#
_entry.id   AF-A0A7J4ZYI1-F1
#
_cell.length_a   1.000
_cell.length_b   1.000
_cell.length_c   1.000
_cell.angle_alpha   90.00
_cell.angle_beta   90.00
_cell.angle_gamma   90.00
#
_symmetry.space_group_name_H-M   'P 1'
#
loop_
_entity.id
_entity.type
_entity.pdbx_description
1 polymer ?
#
loop_
_entity_poly.entity_id
_entity_poly.type
_entity_poly.pdbx_seq_one_letter_code
_entity_poly.pdbx_strand_id
1 'polypeptide(L)'
;MLLGMLSTQVGAAVAKQLFGSASAGGTTTLRLGFAALILLVLVRPGLRLGWRTAGLVGAFGLALAVMNLAFYAALHRVPLGVAVTIGFAGPLLVSLAGSRRLADVAWAALAGGGVLLISGLGGTGMDRLGLLCCVAVAVGWAGYVLLGKAVSARVPGSRGLALGMAVAALAVLPFGVAGSGAALLDPWTLALGAAVALLSSVLPYSAEMAALRRMPARVFAVLLSLEPAIGALVGLVLLGELLAWPQAAGVACVVGAALGATLVRRERPAAP
;
A
#
# COMPACT_ATOMS: atom_id res chain seq x y z
N MET A 1 6.98 -13.05 3.54
CA MET A 1 6.45 -12.07 2.56
C MET A 1 5.07 -12.48 2.05
N LEU A 2 4.88 -13.67 1.43
CA LEU A 2 3.55 -14.15 1.02
C LEU A 2 2.52 -14.21 2.17
N LEU A 3 2.89 -14.78 3.32
CA LEU A 3 2.06 -14.74 4.54
C LEU A 3 1.75 -13.30 5.00
N GLY A 4 2.70 -12.37 4.81
CA GLY A 4 2.50 -10.96 5.12
C GLY A 4 1.50 -10.30 4.18
N MET A 5 1.62 -10.53 2.87
CA MET A 5 0.68 -10.05 1.85
C MET A 5 -0.73 -10.58 2.06
N LEU A 6 -0.87 -11.89 2.28
CA LEU A 6 -2.15 -12.50 2.62
C LEU A 6 -2.72 -11.85 3.89
N SER A 7 -1.91 -11.66 4.93
CA SER A 7 -2.34 -11.01 6.17
C SER A 7 -2.75 -9.54 5.97
N THR A 8 -2.06 -8.79 5.11
CA THR A 8 -2.45 -7.40 4.75
C THR A 8 -3.79 -7.37 4.04
N GLN A 9 -3.97 -8.24 3.03
CA GLN A 9 -5.17 -8.22 2.20
C GLN A 9 -6.39 -8.75 2.96
N VAL A 10 -6.22 -9.85 3.71
CA VAL A 10 -7.25 -10.36 4.61
C VAL A 10 -7.57 -9.32 5.68
N GLY A 11 -6.57 -8.68 6.27
CA GLY A 11 -6.78 -7.61 7.24
C GLY A 11 -7.47 -6.37 6.66
N ALA A 12 -7.19 -6.01 5.41
CA ALA A 12 -7.89 -4.94 4.70
C ALA A 12 -9.36 -5.31 4.41
N ALA A 13 -9.64 -6.55 4.02
CA ALA A 13 -10.99 -7.04 3.80
C ALA A 13 -11.80 -7.14 5.10
N VAL A 14 -11.21 -7.69 6.16
CA VAL A 14 -11.79 -7.74 7.51
C VAL A 14 -12.04 -6.33 8.00
N ALA A 15 -11.10 -5.39 7.82
CA ALA A 15 -11.32 -3.99 8.17
C ALA A 15 -12.48 -3.37 7.38
N LYS A 16 -12.61 -3.67 6.10
CA LYS A 16 -13.72 -3.18 5.27
C LYS A 16 -15.08 -3.73 5.76
N GLN A 17 -15.14 -4.97 6.24
CA GLN A 17 -16.37 -5.57 6.80
C GLN A 17 -16.67 -5.05 8.21
N LEU A 18 -15.68 -5.04 9.11
CA LEU A 18 -15.86 -4.61 10.50
C LEU A 18 -16.18 -3.13 10.62
N PHE A 19 -15.54 -2.32 9.77
CA PHE A 19 -15.65 -0.86 9.82
C PHE A 19 -16.48 -0.30 8.67
N GLY A 20 -17.29 -1.11 7.98
CA GLY A 20 -18.25 -0.61 6.98
C GLY A 20 -19.22 0.45 7.54
N SER A 21 -19.38 0.48 8.87
CA SER A 21 -20.15 1.49 9.63
C SER A 21 -19.30 2.57 10.31
N ALA A 22 -17.96 2.44 10.38
CA ALA A 22 -17.07 3.42 11.01
C ALA A 22 -16.32 4.23 9.94
N SER A 23 -16.07 5.51 10.20
CA SER A 23 -15.44 6.39 9.22
C SER A 23 -14.06 5.86 8.78
N ALA A 24 -13.75 5.92 7.47
CA ALA A 24 -12.45 5.54 6.92
C ALA A 24 -11.25 6.18 7.66
N GLY A 25 -11.46 7.39 8.20
CA GLY A 25 -10.48 8.10 9.03
C GLY A 25 -10.22 7.35 10.34
N GLY A 26 -11.26 6.94 11.07
CA GLY A 26 -11.12 6.27 12.36
C GLY A 26 -10.39 4.94 12.29
N THR A 27 -10.76 4.11 11.31
CA THR A 27 -10.10 2.81 11.05
C THR A 27 -8.61 2.99 10.76
N THR A 28 -8.29 4.00 9.95
CA THR A 28 -6.90 4.30 9.57
C THR A 28 -6.12 4.83 10.77
N THR A 29 -6.71 5.70 11.58
CA THR A 29 -6.10 6.23 12.82
C THR A 29 -5.81 5.12 13.83
N LEU A 30 -6.76 4.23 14.10
CA LEU A 30 -6.55 3.12 15.04
C LEU A 30 -5.46 2.18 14.52
N ARG A 31 -5.51 1.83 13.22
CA ARG A 31 -4.56 0.89 12.63
C ARG A 31 -3.13 1.42 12.65
N LEU A 32 -2.92 2.65 12.17
CA LEU A 32 -1.58 3.27 12.19
C LEU A 32 -1.14 3.66 13.61
N GLY A 33 -2.06 4.08 14.47
CA GLY A 33 -1.78 4.43 15.86
C GLY A 33 -1.27 3.25 16.67
N PHE A 34 -1.99 2.12 16.65
CA PHE A 34 -1.55 0.91 17.34
C PHE A 34 -0.27 0.33 16.72
N ALA A 35 -0.14 0.34 15.38
CA ALA A 35 1.09 -0.12 14.72
C ALA A 35 2.30 0.74 15.12
N ALA A 36 2.13 2.07 15.17
CA ALA A 36 3.16 3.00 15.64
C ALA A 36 3.52 2.74 17.11
N LEU A 37 2.54 2.60 17.99
CA LEU A 37 2.75 2.31 19.42
C LEU A 37 3.55 1.02 19.62
N ILE A 38 3.14 -0.07 18.96
CA ILE A 38 3.81 -1.36 19.07
C ILE A 38 5.26 -1.26 18.57
N LEU A 39 5.48 -0.62 17.42
CA LEU A 39 6.84 -0.44 16.90
C LEU A 39 7.69 0.49 17.76
N LEU A 40 7.12 1.53 18.36
CA LEU A 40 7.82 2.40 19.31
C LEU A 40 8.24 1.63 20.57
N VAL A 41 7.37 0.75 21.09
CA VAL A 41 7.65 -0.07 22.28
C VAL A 41 8.70 -1.15 21.99
N LEU A 42 8.60 -1.83 20.85
CA LEU A 42 9.51 -2.93 20.46
C LEU A 42 10.89 -2.42 20.02
N VAL A 43 10.92 -1.40 19.17
CA VAL A 43 12.16 -0.91 18.54
C VAL A 43 12.86 0.12 19.41
N ARG A 44 12.11 0.83 20.28
CA ARG A 44 12.58 1.96 21.09
C ARG A 44 13.53 2.89 20.31
N PRO A 45 13.06 3.48 19.19
CA PRO A 45 13.92 4.30 18.36
C PRO A 45 14.38 5.54 19.15
N GLY A 46 15.70 5.78 19.18
CA GLY A 46 16.22 7.03 19.72
C GLY A 46 15.77 8.20 18.85
N LEU A 47 15.24 9.26 19.48
CA LEU A 47 14.75 10.48 18.81
C LEU A 47 15.87 11.38 18.24
N ARG A 48 17.14 11.00 18.44
CA ARG A 48 18.31 11.74 17.95
C ARG A 48 18.53 11.50 16.46
N LEU A 49 17.76 12.20 15.62
CA LEU A 49 17.97 12.29 14.18
C LEU A 49 18.46 13.68 13.80
N GLY A 50 19.40 13.75 12.86
CA GLY A 50 19.73 15.03 12.23
C GLY A 50 18.52 15.60 11.48
N TRP A 51 18.41 16.92 11.41
CA TRP A 51 17.29 17.66 10.79
C TRP A 51 16.89 17.13 9.40
N ARG A 52 17.89 16.83 8.54
CA ARG A 52 17.67 16.27 7.20
C ARG A 52 17.04 14.87 7.21
N THR A 53 17.40 14.04 8.18
CA THR A 53 16.85 12.69 8.33
C THR A 53 15.45 12.74 8.95
N ALA A 54 15.22 13.66 9.88
CA ALA A 54 13.89 13.91 10.44
C ALA A 54 12.89 14.36 9.36
N GLY A 55 13.28 15.30 8.49
CA GLY A 55 12.43 15.74 7.37
C GLY A 55 12.09 14.61 6.39
N LEU A 56 13.06 13.71 6.13
CA LEU A 56 12.86 12.56 5.24
C LEU A 56 11.91 11.52 5.85
N VAL A 57 12.07 11.22 7.15
CA VAL A 57 11.15 10.36 7.90
C VAL A 57 9.75 10.98 7.98
N GLY A 58 9.68 12.31 8.14
CA GLY A 58 8.43 13.06 8.11
C GLY A 58 7.69 12.92 6.79
N ALA A 59 8.38 13.15 5.67
CA ALA A 59 7.83 12.97 4.33
C ALA A 59 7.39 11.52 4.07
N PHE A 60 8.17 10.55 4.53
CA PHE A 60 7.82 9.13 4.43
C PHE A 60 6.55 8.80 5.22
N GLY A 61 6.43 9.30 6.45
CA GLY A 61 5.22 9.14 7.26
C GLY A 61 4.00 9.83 6.65
N LEU A 62 4.17 11.02 6.07
CA LEU A 62 3.08 11.72 5.39
C LEU A 62 2.61 10.97 4.14
N ALA A 63 3.55 10.43 3.34
CA ALA A 63 3.21 9.58 2.20
C ALA A 63 2.42 8.33 2.65
N LEU A 64 2.85 7.69 3.76
CA LEU A 64 2.14 6.58 4.40
C LEU A 64 0.72 6.96 4.84
N ALA A 65 0.54 8.13 5.45
CA ALA A 65 -0.76 8.64 5.88
C ALA A 65 -1.70 8.86 4.69
N VAL A 66 -1.25 9.60 3.67
CA VAL A 66 -2.02 9.89 2.45
C VAL A 66 -2.41 8.60 1.75
N MET A 67 -1.44 7.71 1.54
CA MET A 67 -1.64 6.40 0.93
C MET A 67 -2.73 5.59 1.63
N ASN A 68 -2.67 5.49 2.96
CA ASN A 68 -3.65 4.72 3.72
C ASN A 68 -5.04 5.36 3.71
N LEU A 69 -5.12 6.68 3.93
CA LEU A 69 -6.40 7.39 3.96
C LEU A 69 -7.09 7.32 2.58
N ALA A 70 -6.34 7.54 1.52
CA ALA A 70 -6.83 7.42 0.15
C ALA A 70 -7.26 5.97 -0.18
N PHE A 71 -6.54 4.97 0.33
CA PHE A 71 -6.87 3.57 0.10
C PHE A 71 -8.22 3.20 0.71
N TYR A 72 -8.44 3.52 1.97
CA TYR A 72 -9.74 3.28 2.60
C TYR A 72 -10.86 4.10 1.97
N ALA A 73 -10.59 5.36 1.60
CA ALA A 73 -11.55 6.18 0.86
C ALA A 73 -11.91 5.59 -0.52
N ALA A 74 -10.95 4.94 -1.18
CA ALA A 74 -11.19 4.21 -2.43
C ALA A 74 -12.02 2.94 -2.20
N LEU A 75 -11.77 2.20 -1.13
CA LEU A 75 -12.50 0.96 -0.81
C LEU A 75 -14.00 1.17 -0.57
N HIS A 76 -14.42 2.36 -0.15
CA HIS A 76 -15.84 2.71 -0.05
C HIS A 76 -16.53 2.88 -1.41
N ARG A 77 -15.76 3.08 -2.50
CA ARG A 77 -16.29 3.41 -3.83
C ARG A 77 -15.95 2.38 -4.90
N VAL A 78 -14.92 1.58 -4.65
CA VAL A 78 -14.28 0.74 -5.66
C VAL A 78 -13.93 -0.62 -5.04
N PRO A 79 -14.03 -1.72 -5.80
CA PRO A 79 -13.62 -3.04 -5.33
C PRO A 79 -12.16 -3.09 -4.88
N LEU A 80 -11.87 -3.94 -3.89
CA LEU A 80 -10.54 -4.11 -3.29
C LEU A 80 -9.49 -4.44 -4.35
N GLY A 81 -9.80 -5.37 -5.26
CA GLY A 81 -8.88 -5.79 -6.32
C GLY A 81 -8.48 -4.63 -7.24
N VAL A 82 -9.42 -3.75 -7.57
CA VAL A 82 -9.17 -2.56 -8.41
C VAL A 82 -8.28 -1.56 -7.68
N ALA A 83 -8.62 -1.23 -6.43
CA ALA A 83 -7.86 -0.26 -5.63
C ALA A 83 -6.40 -0.67 -5.46
N VAL A 84 -6.16 -1.96 -5.15
CA VAL A 84 -4.81 -2.53 -5.02
C VAL A 84 -4.08 -2.49 -6.36
N THR A 85 -4.75 -2.85 -7.46
CA THR A 85 -4.11 -2.90 -8.78
C THR A 85 -3.66 -1.52 -9.26
N ILE A 86 -4.52 -0.50 -9.14
CA ILE A 86 -4.16 0.88 -9.51
C ILE A 86 -3.05 1.39 -8.58
N GLY A 87 -3.15 1.13 -7.27
CA GLY A 87 -2.11 1.46 -6.31
C GLY A 87 -0.75 0.85 -6.69
N PHE A 88 -0.75 -0.42 -7.09
CA PHE A 88 0.43 -1.16 -7.50
C PHE A 88 1.03 -0.66 -8.82
N ALA A 89 0.19 -0.22 -9.75
CA ALA A 89 0.66 0.33 -11.02
C ALA A 89 1.51 1.60 -10.83
N GLY A 90 1.29 2.38 -9.77
CA GLY A 90 2.04 3.61 -9.48
C GLY A 90 3.57 3.41 -9.43
N PRO A 91 4.11 2.61 -8.50
CA PRO A 91 5.54 2.33 -8.44
C PRO A 91 6.08 1.61 -9.68
N LEU A 92 5.27 0.74 -10.31
CA LEU A 92 5.67 0.06 -11.54
C LEU A 92 5.95 1.07 -12.64
N LEU A 93 5.03 2.00 -12.88
CA LEU A 93 5.19 3.07 -13.87
C LEU A 93 6.39 3.98 -13.55
N VAL A 94 6.55 4.38 -12.28
CA VAL A 94 7.71 5.18 -11.84
C VAL A 94 9.03 4.44 -12.07
N SER A 95 9.06 3.12 -11.84
CA SER A 95 10.26 2.32 -12.04
C SER A 95 10.63 2.13 -13.52
N LEU A 96 9.63 2.17 -14.41
CA LEU A 96 9.79 2.04 -15.86
C LEU A 96 10.09 3.37 -16.54
N ALA A 97 9.58 4.49 -16.00
CA ALA A 97 9.79 5.83 -16.55
C ALA A 97 11.27 6.25 -16.58
N GLY A 98 12.11 5.69 -15.70
CA GLY A 98 13.56 5.93 -15.72
C GLY A 98 14.33 5.11 -16.76
N SER A 99 13.68 4.19 -17.49
CA SER A 99 14.35 3.33 -18.47
C SER A 99 14.23 3.85 -19.89
N ARG A 100 15.32 3.79 -20.65
CA ARG A 100 15.37 4.19 -22.07
C ARG A 100 15.12 3.03 -23.04
N ARG A 101 14.62 1.89 -22.55
CA ARG A 101 14.44 0.68 -23.36
C ARG A 101 13.00 0.55 -23.86
N LEU A 102 12.85 0.22 -25.15
CA LEU A 102 11.54 -0.02 -25.77
C LEU A 102 10.72 -1.11 -25.07
N ALA A 103 11.37 -2.16 -24.55
CA ALA A 103 10.69 -3.20 -23.79
C ALA A 103 10.07 -2.67 -22.49
N ASP A 104 10.77 -1.78 -21.77
CA ASP A 104 10.26 -1.17 -20.54
C ASP A 104 9.11 -0.19 -20.84
N VAL A 105 9.16 0.50 -21.98
CA VAL A 105 8.05 1.32 -22.50
C VAL A 105 6.84 0.46 -22.85
N ALA A 106 7.03 -0.70 -23.47
CA ALA A 106 5.94 -1.63 -23.79
C ALA A 106 5.25 -2.16 -22.51
N TRP A 107 6.02 -2.50 -21.49
CA TRP A 107 5.45 -2.91 -20.19
C TRP A 107 4.75 -1.76 -19.47
N ALA A 108 5.28 -0.54 -19.55
CA ALA A 108 4.63 0.64 -19.00
C ALA A 108 3.31 0.94 -19.72
N ALA A 109 3.28 0.81 -21.05
CA ALA A 109 2.08 0.96 -21.86
C ALA A 109 1.04 -0.13 -21.52
N LEU A 110 1.47 -1.38 -21.31
CA LEU A 110 0.58 -2.47 -20.90
C LEU A 110 -0.03 -2.23 -19.50
N ALA A 111 0.79 -1.80 -18.54
CA ALA A 111 0.31 -1.44 -17.20
C ALA A 111 -0.64 -0.25 -17.25
N GLY A 112 -0.30 0.79 -18.02
CA GLY A 112 -1.16 1.94 -18.26
C GLY A 112 -2.49 1.54 -18.91
N GLY A 113 -2.45 0.70 -19.94
CA GLY A 113 -3.63 0.13 -20.60
C GLY A 113 -4.51 -0.66 -19.65
N GLY A 114 -3.92 -1.49 -18.77
CA GLY A 114 -4.64 -2.20 -17.72
C GLY A 114 -5.35 -1.25 -16.74
N VAL A 115 -4.69 -0.17 -16.33
CA VAL A 115 -5.31 0.88 -15.49
C VAL A 115 -6.45 1.59 -16.23
N LEU A 116 -6.30 1.89 -17.52
CA LEU A 116 -7.35 2.52 -18.34
C LEU A 116 -8.57 1.60 -18.50
N LEU A 117 -8.34 0.30 -18.73
CA LEU A 117 -9.40 -0.73 -18.79
C LEU A 117 -10.15 -0.85 -17.47
N ILE A 118 -9.42 -0.85 -16.36
CA ILE A 118 -10.00 -0.84 -15.02
C ILE A 118 -10.82 0.43 -14.79
N SER A 119 -10.29 1.59 -15.22
CA SER A 119 -10.91 2.91 -15.04
C SER A 119 -12.20 3.10 -15.84
N GLY A 120 -12.49 2.22 -16.81
CA GLY A 120 -13.73 2.27 -17.59
C GLY A 120 -13.81 3.42 -18.59
N LEU A 121 -12.67 3.92 -19.09
CA LEU A 121 -12.62 4.95 -20.14
C LEU A 121 -13.32 4.43 -21.43
N GLY A 122 -14.64 4.64 -21.51
CA GLY A 122 -15.51 4.19 -22.60
C GLY A 122 -16.94 3.77 -22.22
N GLY A 123 -17.33 3.72 -20.94
CA GLY A 123 -18.70 3.32 -20.55
C GLY A 123 -19.00 3.38 -19.04
N THR A 124 -20.18 2.90 -18.63
CA THR A 124 -20.63 2.89 -17.23
C THR A 124 -19.64 2.14 -16.33
N GLY A 125 -18.87 2.85 -15.50
CA GLY A 125 -18.21 2.18 -14.37
C GLY A 125 -16.89 2.77 -13.88
N MET A 126 -16.95 3.94 -13.25
CA MET A 126 -16.27 4.22 -11.97
C MET A 126 -16.69 5.61 -11.50
N ASP A 127 -16.96 5.78 -10.21
CA ASP A 127 -17.12 7.13 -9.65
C ASP A 127 -15.80 7.90 -9.85
N ARG A 128 -15.86 9.13 -10.40
CA ARG A 128 -14.69 10.00 -10.63
C ARG A 128 -13.90 10.22 -9.35
N LEU A 129 -14.59 10.24 -8.21
CA LEU A 129 -13.96 10.34 -6.90
C LEU A 129 -13.18 9.07 -6.53
N GLY A 130 -13.71 7.88 -6.86
CA GLY A 130 -13.03 6.60 -6.63
C GLY A 130 -11.74 6.48 -7.43
N LEU A 131 -11.76 6.93 -8.69
CA LEU A 131 -10.55 7.00 -9.52
C LEU A 131 -9.52 7.97 -8.93
N LEU A 132 -9.95 9.17 -8.50
CA LEU A 132 -9.06 10.14 -7.86
C LEU A 132 -8.43 9.57 -6.57
N CYS A 133 -9.20 8.85 -5.75
CA CYS A 133 -8.67 8.15 -4.59
C CYS A 133 -7.65 7.09 -4.99
N CYS A 134 -7.92 6.27 -6.02
CA CYS A 134 -6.97 5.25 -6.50
C CYS A 134 -5.68 5.86 -7.05
N VAL A 135 -5.75 7.01 -7.73
CA VAL A 135 -4.57 7.77 -8.17
C VAL A 135 -3.79 8.30 -6.97
N ALA A 136 -4.47 8.84 -5.95
CA ALA A 136 -3.82 9.27 -4.72
C ALA A 136 -3.14 8.09 -3.97
N VAL A 137 -3.74 6.90 -3.99
CA VAL A 137 -3.10 5.67 -3.52
C VAL A 137 -1.83 5.40 -4.32
N ALA A 138 -1.90 5.38 -5.66
CA ALA A 138 -0.76 5.10 -6.52
C ALA A 138 0.41 6.07 -6.29
N VAL A 139 0.11 7.37 -6.14
CA VAL A 139 1.10 8.40 -5.81
C VAL A 139 1.68 8.20 -4.42
N GLY A 140 0.83 7.93 -3.41
CA GLY A 140 1.26 7.67 -2.05
C GLY A 140 2.15 6.43 -1.95
N TRP A 141 1.80 5.36 -2.67
CA TRP A 141 2.55 4.11 -2.74
C TRP A 141 3.91 4.31 -3.44
N ALA A 142 3.94 5.04 -4.56
CA ALA A 142 5.20 5.42 -5.22
C ALA A 142 6.11 6.27 -4.31
N GLY A 143 5.53 7.26 -3.62
CA GLY A 143 6.22 8.07 -2.62
C GLY A 143 6.78 7.22 -1.48
N TYR A 144 5.98 6.29 -0.95
CA TYR A 144 6.40 5.33 0.08
C TYR A 144 7.60 4.49 -0.38
N VAL A 145 7.59 3.95 -1.60
CA VAL A 145 8.71 3.15 -2.12
C VAL A 145 9.98 3.98 -2.27
N LEU A 146 9.89 5.19 -2.85
CA LEU A 146 11.04 6.06 -3.08
C LEU A 146 11.63 6.60 -1.76
N LEU A 147 10.77 7.16 -0.91
CA LEU A 147 11.17 7.71 0.38
C LEU A 147 11.60 6.59 1.34
N GLY A 148 10.94 5.43 1.33
CA GLY A 148 11.28 4.28 2.14
C GLY A 148 12.68 3.73 1.85
N LYS A 149 13.10 3.71 0.58
CA LYS A 149 14.50 3.41 0.20
C LYS A 149 15.47 4.43 0.78
N ALA A 150 15.15 5.72 0.67
CA ALA A 150 15.99 6.79 1.18
C ALA A 150 16.07 6.82 2.73
N VAL A 151 14.96 6.53 3.43
CA VAL A 151 14.93 6.33 4.90
C VAL A 151 15.80 5.15 5.26
N SER A 152 15.63 4.00 4.59
CA SER A 152 16.35 2.76 4.91
C SER A 152 17.86 2.88 4.70
N ALA A 153 18.31 3.72 3.77
CA ALA A 153 19.73 4.02 3.55
C ALA A 153 20.33 4.90 4.66
N ARG A 154 19.54 5.77 5.29
CA ARG A 154 20.01 6.75 6.29
C ARG A 154 19.74 6.34 7.74
N VAL A 155 18.75 5.48 7.96
CA VAL A 155 18.32 5.04 9.29
C VAL A 155 18.47 3.52 9.40
N PRO A 156 19.44 3.03 10.19
CA PRO A 156 19.61 1.60 10.40
C PRO A 156 18.42 0.99 11.17
N GLY A 157 18.02 -0.20 10.74
CA GLY A 157 17.04 -1.02 11.44
C GLY A 157 15.59 -0.70 11.06
N SER A 158 14.68 -1.13 11.91
CA SER A 158 13.24 -0.81 11.86
C SER A 158 12.92 0.58 12.42
N ARG A 159 13.94 1.35 12.85
CA ARG A 159 13.77 2.69 13.45
C ARG A 159 13.12 3.68 12.49
N GLY A 160 13.52 3.65 11.20
CA GLY A 160 12.96 4.54 10.19
C GLY A 160 11.48 4.27 9.93
N LEU A 161 11.07 3.00 9.93
CA LEU A 161 9.67 2.61 9.80
C LEU A 161 8.87 2.96 11.06
N ALA A 162 9.40 2.69 12.26
CA ALA A 162 8.72 3.01 13.52
C ALA A 162 8.40 4.51 13.61
N LEU A 163 9.37 5.37 13.28
CA LEU A 163 9.18 6.82 13.31
C LEU A 163 8.28 7.31 12.17
N GLY A 164 8.41 6.73 10.97
CA GLY A 164 7.51 7.03 9.85
C GLY A 164 6.06 6.68 10.17
N MET A 165 5.82 5.53 10.80
CA MET A 165 4.49 5.13 11.25
C MET A 165 3.96 6.04 12.36
N ALA A 166 4.81 6.50 13.28
CA ALA A 166 4.42 7.48 14.29
C ALA A 166 3.97 8.81 13.66
N VAL A 167 4.73 9.33 12.69
CA VAL A 167 4.34 10.53 11.93
C VAL A 167 3.03 10.29 11.19
N ALA A 168 2.89 9.13 10.54
CA ALA A 168 1.68 8.80 9.80
C ALA A 168 0.45 8.72 10.73
N ALA A 169 0.59 8.09 11.90
CA ALA A 169 -0.46 8.03 12.91
C ALA A 169 -0.89 9.42 13.38
N LEU A 170 0.07 10.31 13.67
CA LEU A 170 -0.21 11.69 14.05
C LEU A 170 -0.89 12.48 12.92
N ALA A 171 -0.47 12.27 11.67
CA ALA A 171 -1.05 12.95 10.51
C ALA A 171 -2.50 12.52 10.23
N VAL A 172 -2.83 11.24 10.48
CA VAL A 172 -4.21 10.73 10.29
C VAL A 172 -5.11 11.02 11.50
N LEU A 173 -4.54 11.19 12.70
CA LEU A 173 -5.26 11.47 13.95
C LEU A 173 -6.39 12.52 13.82
N PRO A 174 -6.17 13.74 13.26
CA PRO A 174 -7.24 14.73 13.13
C PRO A 174 -8.40 14.27 12.23
N PHE A 175 -8.12 13.48 11.20
CA PHE A 175 -9.15 12.93 10.31
C PHE A 175 -9.95 11.82 10.98
N GLY A 176 -9.31 11.01 11.83
CA GLY A 176 -10.01 10.03 12.66
C GLY A 176 -10.94 10.69 13.67
N VAL A 177 -10.43 11.69 14.40
CA VAL A 177 -11.22 12.44 15.39
C VAL A 177 -12.39 13.17 14.72
N ALA A 178 -12.16 13.82 13.57
CA ALA A 178 -13.22 14.50 12.83
C ALA A 178 -14.28 13.54 12.25
N GLY A 179 -13.87 12.36 11.77
CA GLY A 179 -14.79 11.41 11.14
C GLY A 179 -15.54 10.50 12.11
N SER A 180 -14.98 10.21 13.28
CA SER A 180 -15.49 9.18 14.20
C SER A 180 -15.63 9.65 15.66
N GLY A 181 -15.10 10.83 16.01
CA GLY A 181 -15.32 11.46 17.31
C GLY A 181 -15.03 10.53 18.51
N ALA A 182 -15.97 10.50 19.45
CA ALA A 182 -15.88 9.67 20.65
C ALA A 182 -16.06 8.16 20.40
N ALA A 183 -16.55 7.73 19.24
CA ALA A 183 -16.67 6.30 18.90
C ALA A 183 -15.30 5.60 18.79
N LEU A 184 -14.23 6.37 18.62
CA LEU A 184 -12.84 5.88 18.69
C LEU A 184 -12.41 5.44 20.10
N LEU A 185 -13.11 5.90 21.15
CA LEU A 185 -12.81 5.58 22.54
C LEU A 185 -13.61 4.38 23.05
N ASP A 186 -14.47 3.80 22.21
CA ASP A 186 -15.23 2.61 22.56
C ASP A 186 -14.29 1.40 22.74
N PRO A 187 -14.28 0.74 23.92
CA PRO A 187 -13.34 -0.33 24.23
C PRO A 187 -13.37 -1.50 23.24
N TRP A 188 -14.54 -1.79 22.67
CA TRP A 188 -14.71 -2.83 21.66
C TRP A 188 -14.05 -2.45 20.33
N THR A 189 -14.26 -1.20 19.91
CA THR A 189 -13.65 -0.63 18.69
C THR A 189 -12.11 -0.54 18.82
N LEU A 190 -11.61 -0.21 20.02
CA LEU A 190 -10.19 -0.22 20.35
C LEU A 190 -9.59 -1.64 20.30
N ALA A 191 -10.27 -2.64 20.86
CA ALA A 191 -9.79 -4.02 20.87
C ALA A 191 -9.73 -4.62 19.45
N LEU A 192 -10.75 -4.36 18.63
CA LEU A 192 -10.77 -4.77 17.22
C LEU A 192 -9.74 -4.00 16.39
N GLY A 193 -9.60 -2.69 16.61
CA GLY A 193 -8.57 -1.87 15.98
C GLY A 193 -7.16 -2.36 16.30
N ALA A 194 -6.90 -2.75 17.54
CA ALA A 194 -5.62 -3.33 17.96
C ALA A 194 -5.36 -4.69 17.32
N ALA A 195 -6.36 -5.59 17.29
CA ALA A 195 -6.24 -6.90 16.65
C ALA A 195 -5.96 -6.77 15.14
N VAL A 196 -6.70 -5.91 14.45
CA VAL A 196 -6.48 -5.63 13.02
C VAL A 196 -5.14 -4.94 12.79
N ALA A 197 -4.69 -4.03 13.66
CA ALA A 197 -3.37 -3.40 13.53
C ALA A 197 -2.24 -4.42 13.67
N LEU A 198 -2.35 -5.34 14.63
CA LEU A 198 -1.39 -6.43 14.84
C LEU A 198 -1.30 -7.36 13.63
N LEU A 199 -2.45 -7.87 13.17
CA LEU A 199 -2.49 -8.81 12.05
C LEU A 199 -2.20 -8.14 10.69
N SER A 200 -2.71 -6.94 10.46
CA SER A 200 -2.76 -6.30 9.14
C SER A 200 -1.70 -5.23 8.90
N SER A 201 -0.98 -4.76 9.94
CA SER A 201 0.00 -3.69 9.78
C SER A 201 1.34 -4.01 10.42
N VAL A 202 1.39 -4.43 11.68
CA VAL A 202 2.67 -4.73 12.33
C VAL A 202 3.34 -5.93 11.66
N LEU A 203 2.62 -7.04 11.49
CA LEU A 203 3.14 -8.26 10.86
C LEU A 203 3.55 -8.03 9.39
N PRO A 204 2.73 -7.42 8.53
CA PRO A 204 3.08 -7.27 7.13
C PRO A 204 4.16 -6.23 6.89
N TYR A 205 4.09 -5.04 7.50
CA TYR A 205 5.13 -4.03 7.30
C TYR A 205 6.48 -4.49 7.86
N SER A 206 6.49 -5.20 8.99
CA SER A 206 7.72 -5.80 9.51
C SER A 206 8.26 -6.90 8.60
N ALA A 207 7.38 -7.75 8.05
CA ALA A 207 7.76 -8.80 7.10
C ALA A 207 8.22 -8.21 5.75
N GLU A 208 7.64 -7.11 5.30
CA GLU A 208 7.97 -6.40 4.07
C GLU A 208 9.32 -5.69 4.21
N MET A 209 9.56 -4.98 5.32
CA MET A 209 10.88 -4.41 5.63
C MET A 209 11.96 -5.49 5.80
N ALA A 210 11.63 -6.61 6.45
CA ALA A 210 12.55 -7.74 6.58
C ALA A 210 12.84 -8.37 5.21
N ALA A 211 11.84 -8.49 4.33
CA ALA A 211 12.01 -8.97 2.97
C ALA A 211 12.86 -8.02 2.12
N LEU A 212 12.62 -6.71 2.18
CA LEU A 212 13.45 -5.69 1.53
C LEU A 212 14.93 -5.78 1.92
N ARG A 213 15.21 -6.24 3.14
CA ARG A 213 16.58 -6.35 3.69
C ARG A 213 17.25 -7.69 3.43
N ARG A 214 16.47 -8.78 3.37
CA ARG A 214 17.00 -10.16 3.33
C ARG A 214 16.82 -10.85 1.98
N MET A 215 15.91 -10.34 1.14
CA MET A 215 15.66 -10.91 -0.17
C MET A 215 16.39 -10.12 -1.25
N PRO A 216 16.93 -10.80 -2.26
CA PRO A 216 17.33 -10.14 -3.49
C PRO A 216 16.14 -9.34 -4.02
N ALA A 217 16.38 -8.10 -4.47
CA ALA A 217 15.34 -7.23 -5.06
C ALA A 217 14.47 -7.95 -6.12
N ARG A 218 15.05 -8.98 -6.76
CA ARG A 218 14.41 -9.92 -7.69
C ARG A 218 13.23 -10.67 -7.10
N VAL A 219 13.42 -11.33 -5.96
CA VAL A 219 12.38 -12.14 -5.30
C VAL A 219 11.31 -11.21 -4.72
N PHE A 220 11.74 -10.08 -4.17
CA PHE A 220 10.83 -9.06 -3.68
C PHE A 220 9.91 -8.52 -4.78
N ALA A 221 10.44 -8.14 -5.94
CA ALA A 221 9.66 -7.62 -7.05
C ALA A 221 8.65 -8.63 -7.63
N VAL A 222 9.04 -9.90 -7.79
CA VAL A 222 8.11 -10.97 -8.22
C VAL A 222 7.00 -11.18 -7.20
N LEU A 223 7.33 -11.24 -5.91
CA LEU A 223 6.33 -11.42 -4.87
C LEU A 223 5.37 -10.22 -4.82
N LEU A 224 5.88 -9.01 -4.98
CA LEU A 224 5.09 -7.78 -5.00
C LEU A 224 4.13 -7.75 -6.22
N SER A 225 4.54 -8.31 -7.36
CA SER A 225 3.67 -8.41 -8.54
C SER A 225 2.46 -9.33 -8.38
N LEU A 226 2.48 -10.21 -7.36
CA LEU A 226 1.34 -11.09 -7.03
C LEU A 226 0.30 -10.40 -6.14
N GLU A 227 0.64 -9.25 -5.55
CA GLU A 227 -0.20 -8.53 -4.59
C GLU A 227 -1.56 -8.09 -5.17
N PRO A 228 -1.65 -7.61 -6.44
CA PRO A 228 -2.94 -7.32 -7.09
C PRO A 228 -3.81 -8.57 -7.27
N ALA A 229 -3.20 -9.70 -7.66
CA ALA A 229 -3.92 -10.95 -7.85
C ALA A 229 -4.48 -11.49 -6.51
N ILE A 230 -3.66 -11.45 -5.45
CA ILE A 230 -4.10 -11.81 -4.10
C ILE A 230 -5.20 -10.85 -3.62
N GLY A 231 -5.07 -9.55 -3.88
CA GLY A 231 -6.09 -8.56 -3.53
C GLY A 231 -7.43 -8.81 -4.22
N ALA A 232 -7.41 -9.15 -5.51
CA ALA A 232 -8.61 -9.51 -6.27
C ALA A 232 -9.24 -10.82 -5.76
N LEU A 233 -8.44 -11.85 -5.47
CA LEU A 233 -8.92 -13.12 -4.90
C LEU A 233 -9.54 -12.92 -3.51
N VAL A 234 -8.90 -12.12 -2.66
CA VAL A 234 -9.42 -11.80 -1.33
C VAL A 234 -10.71 -10.98 -1.43
N GLY A 235 -10.78 -10.02 -2.36
CA GLY A 235 -12.02 -9.29 -2.65
C GLY A 235 -13.16 -10.21 -3.09
N LEU A 236 -12.88 -11.18 -3.96
CA LEU A 236 -13.87 -12.14 -4.41
C LEU A 236 -14.33 -13.08 -3.27
N VAL A 237 -13.38 -13.69 -2.55
CA VAL A 237 -13.68 -14.74 -1.57
C VAL A 237 -14.25 -14.19 -0.26
N LEU A 238 -13.68 -13.09 0.26
CA LEU A 238 -14.09 -12.54 1.56
C LEU A 238 -15.17 -11.47 1.42
N LEU A 239 -15.14 -10.64 0.37
CA LEU A 239 -16.08 -9.53 0.19
C LEU A 239 -17.20 -9.84 -0.81
N GLY A 240 -17.12 -10.96 -1.54
CA GLY A 240 -18.09 -11.30 -2.60
C GLY A 240 -18.03 -10.37 -3.82
N GLU A 241 -16.93 -9.64 -3.99
CA GLU A 241 -16.80 -8.64 -5.06
C GLU A 241 -16.47 -9.32 -6.39
N LEU A 242 -17.48 -9.45 -7.25
CA LEU A 242 -17.29 -9.90 -8.64
C LEU A 242 -16.73 -8.75 -9.48
N LEU A 243 -15.49 -8.90 -9.92
CA LEU A 243 -14.90 -7.97 -10.89
C LEU A 243 -15.60 -8.13 -12.23
N ALA A 244 -15.98 -7.00 -12.85
CA ALA A 244 -16.43 -7.01 -14.22
C ALA A 244 -15.30 -7.46 -15.17
N TRP A 245 -15.65 -8.06 -16.30
CA TRP A 245 -14.67 -8.52 -17.30
C TRP A 245 -13.55 -7.50 -17.63
N PRO A 246 -13.85 -6.20 -17.83
CA PRO A 246 -12.81 -5.20 -18.09
C PRO A 246 -11.85 -5.01 -16.91
N GLN A 247 -12.34 -5.09 -15.67
CA GLN A 247 -11.52 -4.96 -14.47
C GLN A 247 -10.60 -6.17 -14.31
N ALA A 248 -11.13 -7.38 -14.48
CA ALA A 248 -10.33 -8.60 -14.43
C ALA A 248 -9.22 -8.61 -15.50
N ALA A 249 -9.55 -8.19 -16.73
CA ALA A 249 -8.58 -8.05 -17.81
C ALA A 249 -7.49 -7.04 -17.46
N GLY A 250 -7.85 -5.88 -16.90
CA GLY A 250 -6.85 -4.89 -16.51
C GLY A 250 -5.97 -5.33 -15.34
N VAL A 251 -6.49 -6.10 -14.37
CA VAL A 251 -5.65 -6.75 -13.32
C VAL A 251 -4.63 -7.68 -13.97
N ALA A 252 -5.08 -8.52 -14.92
CA ALA A 252 -4.18 -9.42 -15.65
C ALA A 252 -3.11 -8.65 -16.45
N CYS A 253 -3.46 -7.53 -17.08
CA CYS A 253 -2.50 -6.66 -17.78
C CYS A 253 -1.43 -6.09 -16.84
N VAL A 254 -1.82 -5.58 -15.67
CA VAL A 254 -0.87 -4.99 -14.70
C VAL A 254 0.03 -6.07 -14.09
N VAL A 255 -0.52 -7.23 -13.72
CA VAL A 255 0.25 -8.37 -13.20
C VAL A 255 1.20 -8.89 -14.28
N GLY A 256 0.73 -9.05 -15.52
CA GLY A 256 1.54 -9.46 -16.66
C GLY A 256 2.67 -8.48 -16.96
N ALA A 257 2.40 -7.17 -16.90
CA ALA A 257 3.42 -6.14 -17.08
C ALA A 257 4.48 -6.17 -15.97
N ALA A 258 4.07 -6.36 -14.73
CA ALA A 258 4.98 -6.46 -13.60
C ALA A 258 5.86 -7.72 -13.67
N LEU A 259 5.28 -8.87 -14.01
CA LEU A 259 6.01 -10.12 -14.23
C LEU A 259 6.97 -9.99 -15.42
N GLY A 260 6.49 -9.46 -16.55
CA GLY A 260 7.27 -9.25 -17.76
C GLY A 260 8.46 -8.32 -17.53
N ALA A 261 8.25 -7.16 -16.90
CA ALA A 261 9.33 -6.24 -16.56
C ALA A 261 10.37 -6.88 -15.61
N THR A 262 9.93 -7.72 -14.68
CA THR A 262 10.81 -8.41 -13.73
C THR A 262 11.60 -9.53 -14.39
N LEU A 263 10.98 -10.27 -15.32
CA LEU A 263 11.61 -11.36 -16.08
C LEU A 263 12.50 -10.86 -17.22
N VAL A 264 12.23 -9.72 -17.85
CA VAL A 264 13.11 -9.17 -18.90
C VAL A 264 14.38 -8.56 -18.29
N ARG A 265 14.28 -7.98 -17.08
CA ARG A 265 15.48 -7.61 -16.30
C ARG A 265 16.34 -8.81 -15.90
N ARG A 266 15.85 -10.04 -16.07
CA ARG A 266 16.53 -11.29 -15.72
C ARG A 266 17.70 -11.63 -16.66
N GLU A 267 17.67 -11.12 -17.89
CA GLU A 267 18.57 -11.55 -18.98
C GLU A 267 19.90 -10.79 -19.09
N ARG A 268 20.16 -9.80 -18.23
CA ARG A 268 21.48 -9.14 -18.22
C ARG A 268 22.21 -9.34 -16.90
N PRO A 269 23.38 -10.02 -16.90
CA PRO A 269 24.31 -10.00 -15.78
C PRO A 269 24.61 -8.54 -15.43
N ALA A 270 24.74 -8.23 -14.13
CA ALA A 270 25.35 -6.98 -13.71
C ALA A 270 26.71 -6.89 -14.41
N ALA A 271 26.90 -5.85 -15.24
CA ALA A 271 28.18 -5.62 -15.88
C ALA A 271 29.26 -5.46 -14.77
N PRO A 272 30.45 -6.05 -14.95
CA PRO A 272 31.51 -6.07 -13.95
C PRO A 272 32.00 -4.66 -13.58
#